data_AF-A0A163ESE2-F1
#
_entry.id   AF-A0A163ESE2-F1
#
_cell.length_a   1.000
_cell.length_b   1.000
_cell.length_c   1.000
_cell.angle_alpha   90.00
_cell.angle_beta   90.00
_cell.angle_gamma   90.00
#
_symmetry.space_group_name_H-M   'P 1'
#
loop_
_entity.id
_entity.type
_entity.pdbx_description
1 polymer ?
#
loop_
_entity_poly.entity_id
_entity_poly.type
_entity_poly.pdbx_seq_one_letter_code
_entity_poly.pdbx_strand_id
1 'polypeptide(L)'
;MSSNRTNFSINEINDDHMIRIAPNYESGNPKATETFAYREAFSFWFENLAKRHSDWNMTNTHASQATRTVSPKDVVTTVYFVCGHQGLPKKVKLVEDTGNQKAKRVQTRSIKNGCKAKITKKTLQNGNVVVDYLWQHATHQPEKVQDMVHSKLPAKIKQWIVSHVENNMD
;
A
#
# COMPACT_ATOMS: atom_id res chain seq x y z
N MET A 1 -22.04 -22.81 -32.54
CA MET A 1 -22.31 -21.62 -31.70
C MET A 1 -21.01 -20.86 -31.58
N SER A 2 -20.98 -19.62 -32.07
CA SER A 2 -19.76 -18.83 -32.18
C SER A 2 -19.39 -18.32 -30.80
N SER A 3 -18.23 -18.75 -30.27
CA SER A 3 -17.68 -18.23 -29.01
C SER A 3 -17.20 -16.81 -29.27
N ASN A 4 -17.96 -15.83 -28.79
CA ASN A 4 -17.53 -14.43 -28.77
C ASN A 4 -16.42 -14.29 -27.72
N ARG A 5 -15.18 -14.56 -28.10
CA ARG A 5 -14.02 -14.09 -27.33
C ARG A 5 -13.99 -12.57 -27.41
N THR A 6 -14.60 -11.91 -26.45
CA THR A 6 -14.37 -10.50 -26.20
C THR A 6 -12.93 -10.33 -25.73
N ASN A 7 -12.05 -9.93 -26.65
CA ASN A 7 -10.71 -9.47 -26.33
C ASN A 7 -10.81 -8.15 -25.53
N PHE A 8 -11.06 -8.25 -24.22
CA PHE A 8 -10.96 -7.09 -23.34
C PHE A 8 -9.48 -6.77 -23.10
N SER A 9 -9.06 -5.60 -23.55
CA SER A 9 -7.71 -5.07 -23.31
C SER A 9 -7.62 -4.53 -21.88
N ILE A 10 -6.44 -4.64 -21.25
CA ILE A 10 -6.10 -4.04 -19.94
C ILE A 10 -6.44 -2.53 -19.90
N ASN A 11 -6.56 -1.90 -21.08
CA ASN A 11 -6.94 -0.49 -21.27
C ASN A 11 -8.38 -0.13 -20.84
N GLU A 12 -9.24 -1.11 -20.53
CA GLU A 12 -10.64 -0.85 -20.16
C GLU A 12 -10.88 -0.71 -18.64
N ILE A 13 -9.82 -0.85 -17.82
CA ILE A 13 -9.86 -0.50 -16.39
C ILE A 13 -9.72 1.02 -16.26
N ASN A 14 -10.82 1.75 -16.46
CA ASN A 14 -10.87 3.20 -16.37
C ASN A 14 -11.03 3.70 -14.92
N ASP A 15 -10.19 3.21 -14.02
CA ASP A 15 -10.09 3.72 -12.66
C ASP A 15 -8.61 4.03 -12.43
N ASP A 16 -8.27 5.31 -12.62
CA ASP A 16 -6.88 5.79 -12.67
C ASP A 16 -6.14 5.46 -11.35
N HIS A 17 -6.88 5.32 -10.24
CA HIS A 17 -6.36 4.87 -8.94
C HIS A 17 -5.89 3.40 -8.91
N MET A 18 -6.16 2.63 -9.96
CA MET A 18 -5.84 1.20 -10.07
C MET A 18 -4.49 0.92 -10.72
N ILE A 19 -3.98 1.87 -11.51
CA ILE A 19 -2.70 1.72 -12.18
C ILE A 19 -1.60 1.98 -11.14
N ARG A 20 -0.88 0.91 -10.81
CA ARG A 20 0.31 1.01 -9.98
C ARG A 20 1.40 1.73 -10.75
N ILE A 21 1.90 2.83 -10.20
CA ILE A 21 2.98 3.59 -10.81
C ILE A 21 4.31 3.03 -10.31
N ALA A 22 5.18 2.64 -11.24
CA ALA A 22 6.59 2.43 -10.94
C ALA A 22 7.22 3.80 -10.64
N PRO A 23 7.72 4.06 -9.43
CA PRO A 23 8.36 5.33 -9.13
C PRO A 23 9.62 5.45 -9.97
N ASN A 24 9.94 6.68 -10.35
CA ASN A 24 11.24 6.95 -10.94
C ASN A 24 12.29 6.82 -9.84
N TYR A 25 12.91 5.66 -9.81
CA TYR A 25 13.98 5.31 -8.91
C TYR A 25 15.25 6.02 -9.37
N GLU A 26 15.53 7.23 -8.89
CA GLU A 26 16.88 7.78 -9.04
C GLU A 26 17.84 6.78 -8.38
N SER A 27 18.60 6.08 -9.21
CA SER A 27 19.23 4.79 -8.91
C SER A 27 20.33 4.85 -7.84
N GLY A 28 20.64 6.05 -7.32
CA GLY A 28 21.63 6.26 -6.26
C GLY A 28 21.09 6.32 -4.84
N ASN A 29 19.82 6.73 -4.61
CA ASN A 29 19.32 6.92 -3.24
C ASN A 29 17.82 6.59 -3.10
N PRO A 30 17.47 5.46 -2.44
CA PRO A 30 16.08 5.07 -2.25
C PRO A 30 15.35 5.90 -1.18
N LYS A 31 16.06 6.83 -0.54
CA LYS A 31 15.53 7.76 0.45
C LYS A 31 15.45 9.15 -0.16
N ALA A 32 14.27 9.76 -0.05
CA ALA A 32 14.04 11.12 -0.47
C ALA A 32 13.24 11.87 0.61
N THR A 33 13.37 13.19 0.57
CA THR A 33 12.67 14.10 1.47
C THR A 33 11.95 15.13 0.62
N GLU A 34 10.65 15.30 0.84
CA GLU A 34 9.81 16.26 0.15
C GLU A 34 9.14 17.19 1.15
N THR A 35 8.97 18.46 0.80
CA THR A 35 8.32 19.46 1.67
C THR A 35 7.12 20.04 0.96
N PHE A 36 5.97 19.98 1.61
CA PHE A 36 4.71 20.54 1.16
C PHE A 36 4.37 21.77 2.00
N ALA A 37 3.88 22.81 1.35
CA ALA A 37 3.51 24.06 2.01
C ALA A 37 2.32 23.90 2.97
N TYR A 38 1.44 22.93 2.73
CA TYR A 38 0.25 22.70 3.54
C TYR A 38 -0.25 21.26 3.44
N ARG A 39 -1.21 20.91 4.31
CA ARG A 39 -1.74 19.55 4.46
C ARG A 39 -2.39 19.03 3.18
N GLU A 40 -3.09 19.87 2.45
CA GLU A 40 -3.85 19.50 1.25
C GLU A 40 -2.91 19.13 0.10
N ALA A 41 -1.78 19.83 -0.05
CA ALA A 41 -0.73 19.48 -1.01
C ALA A 41 -0.13 18.10 -0.69
N PHE A 42 0.12 17.81 0.58
CA PHE A 42 0.51 16.47 1.02
C PHE A 42 -0.57 15.43 0.69
N SER A 43 -1.85 15.71 0.98
CA SER A 43 -2.94 14.78 0.70
C SER A 43 -3.04 14.47 -0.79
N PHE A 44 -2.94 15.50 -1.64
CA PHE A 44 -2.94 15.32 -3.08
C PHE A 44 -1.79 14.42 -3.55
N TRP A 45 -0.57 14.67 -3.09
CA TRP A 45 0.58 13.82 -3.38
C TRP A 45 0.38 12.39 -2.86
N PHE A 46 -0.12 12.22 -1.63
CA PHE A 46 -0.27 10.91 -1.01
C PHE A 46 -1.31 10.05 -1.74
N GLU A 47 -2.45 10.64 -2.10
CA GLU A 47 -3.53 9.94 -2.81
C GLU A 47 -3.17 9.64 -4.27
N ASN A 48 -2.50 10.58 -4.96
CA ASN A 48 -2.26 10.47 -6.40
C ASN A 48 -0.88 9.88 -6.77
N LEU A 49 0.08 9.82 -5.85
CA LEU A 49 1.41 9.24 -6.11
C LEU A 49 1.68 8.09 -5.15
N ALA A 50 1.72 8.34 -3.85
CA ALA A 50 2.16 7.34 -2.88
C ALA A 50 1.25 6.10 -2.87
N LYS A 51 -0.08 6.28 -2.77
CA LYS A 51 -1.04 5.17 -2.78
C LYS A 51 -1.11 4.43 -4.11
N ARG A 52 -0.88 5.13 -5.23
CA ARG A 52 -0.73 4.47 -6.54
C ARG A 52 0.55 3.64 -6.59
N HIS A 53 1.59 3.99 -5.84
CA HIS A 53 2.79 3.15 -5.79
C HIS A 53 2.59 1.86 -4.96
N SER A 54 2.07 1.96 -3.73
CA SER A 54 1.91 0.79 -2.86
C SER A 54 0.77 0.96 -1.87
N ASP A 55 0.34 -0.14 -1.27
CA ASP A 55 -0.58 -0.09 -0.13
C ASP A 55 0.18 0.39 1.11
N TRP A 56 -0.22 1.53 1.66
CA TRP A 56 0.39 2.13 2.85
C TRP A 56 -0.54 2.04 4.04
N ASN A 57 -0.09 1.40 5.12
CA ASN A 57 -0.80 1.36 6.38
C ASN A 57 -0.20 2.36 7.36
N MET A 58 -1.04 3.16 7.99
CA MET A 58 -0.64 4.00 9.13
C MET A 58 -0.39 3.10 10.35
N THR A 59 0.78 3.22 10.97
CA THR A 59 1.18 2.35 12.10
C THR A 59 1.25 3.08 13.43
N ASN A 60 1.64 4.34 13.43
CA ASN A 60 1.80 5.10 14.66
C ASN A 60 1.70 6.61 14.38
N THR A 61 1.30 7.35 15.41
CA THR A 61 1.24 8.81 15.43
C THR A 61 1.86 9.30 16.73
N HIS A 62 2.86 10.16 16.62
CA HIS A 62 3.49 10.84 17.74
C HIS A 62 3.17 12.32 17.69
N ALA A 63 2.62 12.86 18.77
CA ALA A 63 2.52 14.30 19.00
C ALA A 63 3.69 14.74 19.88
N SER A 64 4.37 15.82 19.52
CA SER A 64 5.40 16.41 20.37
C SER A 64 4.75 17.26 21.48
N GLN A 65 5.40 17.29 22.64
CA GLN A 65 5.02 18.21 23.71
C GLN A 65 5.66 19.57 23.44
N ALA A 66 4.89 20.64 23.57
CA ALA A 66 5.37 22.00 23.32
C ALA A 66 6.48 22.40 24.29
N THR A 67 7.66 22.74 23.75
CA THR A 67 8.73 23.43 24.49
C THR A 67 8.47 24.94 24.54
N ARG A 68 8.94 25.60 25.60
CA ARG A 68 8.67 27.04 25.89
C ARG A 68 9.10 28.01 24.80
N THR A 69 10.02 27.61 23.91
CA THR A 69 10.36 28.31 22.68
C THR A 69 9.80 27.53 21.50
N VAL A 70 8.76 28.08 20.87
CA VAL A 70 8.07 27.48 19.72
C VAL A 70 8.67 28.07 18.45
N SER A 71 9.51 27.29 17.77
CA SER A 71 10.01 27.62 16.43
C SER A 71 8.97 27.22 15.38
N PRO A 72 8.76 28.02 14.31
CA PRO A 72 7.89 27.64 13.20
C PRO A 72 8.27 26.32 12.53
N LYS A 73 9.53 25.88 12.67
CA LYS A 73 10.06 24.63 12.10
C LYS A 73 9.95 23.44 13.04
N ASP A 74 9.42 23.62 14.25
CA ASP A 74 9.26 22.52 15.20
C ASP A 74 8.23 21.51 14.69
N VAL A 75 8.53 20.23 14.82
CA VAL A 75 7.62 19.15 14.46
C VAL A 75 6.56 19.03 15.54
N VAL A 76 5.29 19.19 15.17
CA VAL A 76 4.13 19.05 16.06
C VAL A 76 3.62 17.62 16.07
N THR A 77 3.54 17.01 14.88
CA THR A 77 2.99 15.67 14.73
C THR A 77 3.84 14.88 13.75
N THR A 78 4.16 13.64 14.09
CA THR A 78 4.78 12.67 13.19
C THR A 78 3.83 11.48 12.98
N VAL A 79 3.54 11.14 11.74
CA VAL A 79 2.74 9.98 11.34
C VAL A 79 3.60 9.03 10.53
N TYR A 80 3.55 7.75 10.87
CA TYR A 80 4.31 6.70 10.21
C TYR A 80 3.41 5.83 9.34
N PHE A 81 3.82 5.63 8.10
CA PHE A 81 3.21 4.71 7.16
C PHE A 81 4.21 3.64 6.73
N VAL A 82 3.72 2.41 6.55
CA VAL A 82 4.52 1.26 6.14
C VAL A 82 3.81 0.49 5.03
N CYS A 83 4.58 -0.20 4.20
CA CYS A 83 3.98 -1.03 3.16
C CYS A 83 3.06 -2.13 3.74
N GLY A 84 1.98 -2.45 3.03
CA GLY A 84 1.07 -3.57 3.29
C GLY A 84 1.78 -4.91 3.45
N HIS A 85 2.93 -5.09 2.80
CA HIS A 85 3.74 -6.29 2.87
C HIS A 85 4.75 -6.29 4.04
N GLN A 86 4.80 -5.23 4.86
CA GLN A 86 5.69 -5.17 6.03
C GLN A 86 5.32 -6.21 7.10
N GLY A 87 6.34 -6.86 7.66
CA GLY A 87 6.22 -7.89 8.69
C GLY A 87 6.54 -9.27 8.12
N LEU A 88 6.66 -10.26 9.00
CA LEU A 88 6.95 -11.63 8.57
C LEU A 88 5.66 -12.43 8.33
N PRO A 89 5.68 -13.43 7.44
CA PRO A 89 4.60 -14.40 7.38
C PRO A 89 4.37 -14.99 8.76
N LYS A 90 3.11 -15.03 9.22
CA LYS A 90 2.79 -15.75 10.45
C LYS A 90 3.15 -17.22 10.24
N LYS A 91 4.04 -17.74 11.09
CA LYS A 91 4.35 -19.18 11.14
C LYS A 91 3.05 -19.93 11.42
N VAL A 92 2.67 -20.81 10.50
CA VAL A 92 1.53 -21.70 10.69
C VAL A 92 1.95 -22.76 11.69
N LYS A 93 1.20 -22.90 12.80
CA LYS A 93 1.26 -24.15 13.57
C LYS A 93 0.53 -25.19 12.74
N LEU A 94 1.25 -26.21 12.27
CA LEU A 94 0.61 -27.41 11.72
C LEU A 94 -0.24 -27.97 12.85
N VAL A 95 -1.56 -27.96 12.69
CA VAL A 95 -2.41 -28.74 13.59
C VAL A 95 -2.32 -30.16 13.05
N GLU A 96 -1.54 -31.01 13.72
CA GLU A 96 -1.63 -32.45 13.51
C GLU A 96 -3.05 -32.89 13.86
N ASP A 97 -3.64 -33.63 12.93
CA ASP A 97 -5.05 -33.93 12.87
C ASP A 97 -5.50 -34.74 14.10
N THR A 98 -6.17 -34.08 15.04
CA THR A 98 -6.90 -34.74 16.12
C THR A 98 -8.37 -34.34 16.05
N GLY A 99 -9.04 -34.89 15.04
CA GLY A 99 -10.36 -35.51 15.22
C GLY A 99 -11.53 -34.65 15.68
N ASN A 100 -11.54 -33.33 15.46
CA ASN A 100 -12.75 -32.53 15.69
C ASN A 100 -12.95 -31.47 14.60
N GLN A 101 -13.97 -31.71 13.77
CA GLN A 101 -14.39 -30.86 12.66
C GLN A 101 -14.95 -29.52 13.15
N LYS A 102 -14.08 -28.57 13.51
CA LYS A 102 -14.43 -27.14 13.49
C LYS A 102 -14.12 -26.61 12.10
N ALA A 103 -15.03 -25.78 11.57
CA ALA A 103 -14.95 -25.19 10.23
C ALA A 103 -13.51 -24.90 9.81
N LYS A 104 -13.04 -25.57 8.75
CA LYS A 104 -11.71 -25.38 8.16
C LYS A 104 -11.58 -23.90 7.79
N ARG A 105 -10.90 -23.13 8.64
CA ARG A 105 -10.55 -21.74 8.34
C ARG A 105 -9.63 -21.78 7.12
N VAL A 106 -10.13 -21.35 5.96
CA VAL A 106 -9.38 -21.29 4.71
C VAL A 106 -8.04 -20.60 4.98
N GLN A 107 -6.96 -21.34 4.77
CA GLN A 107 -5.61 -20.93 5.12
C GLN A 107 -5.04 -20.01 4.04
N THR A 108 -5.39 -18.73 4.09
CA THR A 108 -4.83 -17.75 3.15
C THR A 108 -3.36 -17.52 3.47
N ARG A 109 -2.46 -17.70 2.47
CA ARG A 109 -1.05 -17.35 2.60
C ARG A 109 -0.92 -15.88 3.00
N SER A 110 -0.02 -15.59 3.94
CA SER A 110 0.23 -14.23 4.40
C SER A 110 0.88 -13.41 3.28
N ILE A 111 0.38 -12.20 3.06
CA ILE A 111 0.97 -11.22 2.13
C ILE A 111 2.25 -10.58 2.69
N LYS A 112 2.53 -10.78 3.98
CA LYS A 112 3.69 -10.17 4.65
C LYS A 112 4.99 -10.86 4.22
N ASN A 113 5.97 -10.10 3.73
CA ASN A 113 7.25 -10.60 3.19
C ASN A 113 8.48 -9.86 3.73
N GLY A 114 8.32 -9.02 4.74
CA GLY A 114 9.41 -8.26 5.36
C GLY A 114 9.75 -6.96 4.64
N CYS A 115 8.85 -6.44 3.79
CA CYS A 115 9.07 -5.17 3.09
C CYS A 115 9.44 -4.02 4.04
N LYS A 116 10.48 -3.26 3.69
CA LYS A 116 11.03 -2.16 4.50
C LYS A 116 10.59 -0.76 4.05
N ALA A 117 9.86 -0.68 2.93
CA ALA A 117 9.37 0.60 2.41
C ALA A 117 8.48 1.30 3.45
N LYS A 118 8.70 2.61 3.63
CA LYS A 118 8.04 3.43 4.67
C LYS A 118 7.99 4.90 4.29
N ILE A 119 6.99 5.60 4.81
CA ILE A 119 6.81 7.04 4.69
C ILE A 119 6.66 7.62 6.09
N THR A 120 7.40 8.68 6.40
CA THR A 120 7.30 9.41 7.67
C THR A 120 6.84 10.83 7.35
N LYS A 121 5.61 11.15 7.76
CA LYS A 121 5.02 12.48 7.60
C LYS A 121 5.24 13.28 8.88
N LYS A 122 5.91 14.41 8.81
CA LYS A 122 6.09 15.37 9.91
C LYS A 122 5.31 16.63 9.59
N THR A 123 4.37 17.02 10.44
CA THR A 123 3.68 18.30 10.37
C THR A 123 4.40 19.29 11.28
N LEU A 124 4.82 20.41 10.72
CA LEU A 124 5.52 21.48 11.42
C LEU A 124 4.52 22.47 12.03
N GLN A 125 4.99 23.26 12.99
CA GLN A 125 4.19 24.27 13.68
C GLN A 125 3.60 25.31 12.73
N ASN A 126 4.33 25.67 11.67
CA ASN A 126 3.87 26.60 10.64
C ASN A 126 2.87 25.99 9.63
N GLY A 127 2.48 24.73 9.81
CA GLY A 127 1.54 24.03 8.92
C GLY A 127 2.20 23.29 7.75
N ASN A 128 3.50 23.50 7.51
CA ASN A 128 4.23 22.77 6.47
C ASN A 128 4.27 21.27 6.81
N VAL A 129 4.36 20.44 5.78
CA VAL A 129 4.51 19.00 5.91
C VAL A 129 5.83 18.57 5.30
N VAL A 130 6.71 17.95 6.09
CA VAL A 130 7.94 17.32 5.62
C VAL A 130 7.72 15.81 5.56
N VAL A 131 8.06 15.19 4.44
CA VAL A 131 7.91 13.77 4.23
C VAL A 131 9.26 13.14 3.96
N ASP A 132 9.67 12.21 4.81
CA ASP A 132 10.81 11.34 4.56
C ASP A 132 10.28 10.00 4.07
N TYR A 133 10.65 9.56 2.87
CA TYR A 133 10.18 8.31 2.31
C TYR A 133 11.30 7.42 1.81
N LEU A 134 11.19 6.14 2.16
CA LEU A 134 11.99 5.03 1.62
C LEU A 134 11.07 4.27 0.67
N TRP A 135 11.27 4.45 -0.62
CA TRP A 135 10.38 3.89 -1.65
C TRP A 135 10.75 2.45 -2.05
N GLN A 136 11.96 1.97 -1.76
CA GLN A 136 12.42 0.69 -2.31
C GLN A 136 11.72 -0.52 -1.70
N HIS A 137 11.06 -1.30 -2.55
CA HIS A 137 10.44 -2.58 -2.24
C HIS A 137 11.40 -3.72 -2.60
N ALA A 138 12.35 -4.06 -1.73
CA ALA A 138 13.36 -5.10 -2.03
C ALA A 138 12.78 -6.53 -2.11
N THR A 139 11.60 -6.76 -1.54
CA THR A 139 11.00 -8.09 -1.36
C THR A 139 9.81 -8.36 -2.29
N HIS A 140 9.34 -7.35 -3.04
CA HIS A 140 8.24 -7.44 -4.00
C HIS A 140 8.28 -6.25 -4.97
N GLN A 141 7.53 -6.34 -6.07
CA GLN A 141 7.41 -5.29 -7.08
C GLN A 141 5.95 -4.83 -7.14
N PRO A 142 5.58 -3.74 -6.44
CA PRO A 142 4.19 -3.27 -6.33
C PRO A 142 3.45 -3.12 -7.67
N GLU A 143 4.18 -2.78 -8.73
CA GLU A 143 3.68 -2.60 -10.10
C GLU A 143 3.35 -3.91 -10.84
N LYS A 144 3.84 -5.05 -10.36
CA LYS A 144 3.56 -6.34 -10.99
C LYS A 144 2.16 -6.82 -10.65
N VAL A 145 1.44 -7.29 -11.68
CA VAL A 145 0.09 -7.88 -11.55
C VAL A 145 0.05 -8.99 -10.51
N GLN A 146 1.09 -9.81 -10.42
CA GLN A 146 1.17 -10.86 -9.40
C GLN A 146 1.09 -10.27 -7.98
N ASP A 147 1.86 -9.23 -7.68
CA ASP A 147 1.84 -8.60 -6.36
C ASP A 147 0.55 -7.82 -6.11
N MET A 148 -0.06 -7.25 -7.15
CA MET A 148 -1.39 -6.65 -7.07
C MET A 148 -2.45 -7.68 -6.65
N VAL A 149 -2.47 -8.86 -7.29
CA VAL A 149 -3.43 -9.94 -6.97
C VAL A 149 -3.24 -10.48 -5.55
N HIS A 150 -2.00 -10.58 -5.09
CA HIS A 150 -1.69 -11.01 -3.72
C HIS A 150 -1.89 -9.90 -2.68
N SER A 151 -1.92 -8.64 -3.10
CA SER A 151 -2.31 -7.51 -2.26
C SER A 151 -3.78 -7.63 -1.86
N LYS A 152 -4.18 -6.98 -0.77
CA LYS A 152 -5.59 -6.90 -0.38
C LYS A 152 -6.33 -5.99 -1.36
N LEU A 153 -6.64 -6.53 -2.54
CA LEU A 153 -7.44 -5.84 -3.54
C LEU A 153 -8.74 -5.31 -2.90
N PRO A 154 -9.11 -4.04 -3.15
CA PRO A 154 -10.41 -3.50 -2.80
C PRO A 154 -11.54 -4.44 -3.21
N ALA A 155 -12.60 -4.51 -2.40
CA ALA A 155 -13.72 -5.43 -2.60
C ALA A 155 -14.32 -5.35 -4.01
N LYS A 156 -14.34 -4.15 -4.59
CA LYS A 156 -14.79 -3.86 -5.96
C LYS A 156 -13.97 -4.62 -7.03
N ILE A 157 -12.66 -4.81 -6.82
CA ILE A 157 -11.80 -5.57 -7.73
C ILE A 157 -12.04 -7.06 -7.56
N LYS A 158 -12.20 -7.54 -6.32
CA LYS A 158 -12.53 -8.96 -6.09
C LYS A 158 -13.85 -9.32 -6.76
N GLN A 159 -14.85 -8.46 -6.66
CA GLN A 159 -16.14 -8.62 -7.33
C GLN A 159 -16.00 -8.57 -8.86
N TRP A 160 -15.16 -7.68 -9.40
CA TRP A 160 -14.86 -7.64 -10.83
C TRP A 160 -14.18 -8.93 -11.33
N ILE A 161 -13.15 -9.41 -10.62
CA ILE A 161 -12.44 -10.66 -10.97
C ILE A 161 -13.41 -11.85 -10.96
N VAL A 162 -14.23 -11.97 -9.90
CA VAL A 162 -15.22 -13.05 -9.79
C VAL A 162 -16.22 -12.98 -10.94
N SER A 163 -16.79 -11.80 -11.21
CA SER A 163 -17.73 -11.61 -12.31
C SER A 163 -17.11 -11.91 -13.68
N HIS A 164 -15.84 -11.54 -13.90
CA HIS A 164 -15.17 -11.80 -15.17
C HIS A 164 -14.84 -13.29 -15.37
N VAL A 165 -14.46 -14.01 -14.31
CA VAL A 165 -14.19 -15.45 -14.39
C VAL A 165 -15.48 -16.24 -14.61
N GLU A 166 -16.58 -15.85 -13.94
CA GLU A 166 -17.91 -16.47 -14.13
C GLU A 166 -18.43 -16.24 -15.56
N ASN A 167 -18.33 -15.01 -16.08
CA ASN A 167 -18.80 -14.67 -17.43
C ASN A 167 -17.96 -15.27 -18.59
N ASN A 168 -16.79 -15.84 -18.31
CA ASN A 168 -15.93 -16.50 -19.32
C ASN A 168 -15.91 -18.04 -19.19
N MET A 169 -16.64 -18.61 -18.23
CA MET A 169 -16.76 -20.06 -18.03
C MET A 169 -18.09 -20.65 -18.50
N ASP A 170 -18.98 -19.84 -19.09
CA ASP A 170 -20.15 -20.25 -19.88
C ASP A 170 -19.87 -20.13 -21.39
#